data_AF-A0A6C0CRT0-F1
#
_entry.id   AF-A0A6C0CRT0-F1
#
_cell.length_a   1.000
_cell.length_b   1.000
_cell.length_c   1.000
_cell.angle_alpha   90.00
_cell.angle_beta   90.00
_cell.angle_gamma   90.00
#
_symmetry.space_group_name_H-M   'P 1'
#
loop_
_entity.id
_entity.type
_entity.pdbx_description
1 polymer ?
#
loop_
_entity_poly.entity_id
_entity_poly.type
_entity_poly.pdbx_seq_one_letter_code
_entity_poly.pdbx_strand_id
1 'polypeptide(L)'
;MGGGLLPVTVHNGKIMFLLGREHDEKQWSDFGGGREGKETRYETALREGCEELNGFFGCKNQLKSIVKDNMLLEVNKNGFTSYLFFIPYDPYLPSYFENNFKLMKQRFPQHVGKHGMFEKDKVRWFTSYNARRNMKNVRPFYRSVLNEVLKNQGILKKILL
;
A
#
# COMPACT_ATOMS: atom_id res chain seq x y z
N MET A 1 -12.50 -11.09 -5.93
CA MET A 1 -11.13 -11.41 -5.50
C MET A 1 -10.26 -10.22 -5.83
N GLY A 2 -9.41 -9.80 -4.90
CA GLY A 2 -8.50 -8.66 -5.09
C GLY A 2 -7.13 -8.92 -4.47
N GLY A 3 -6.18 -8.07 -4.81
CA GLY A 3 -4.80 -8.13 -4.34
C GLY A 3 -4.27 -6.74 -4.09
N GLY A 4 -3.44 -6.60 -3.05
CA GLY A 4 -2.77 -5.34 -2.72
C GLY A 4 -1.38 -5.55 -2.15
N LEU A 5 -0.57 -4.51 -2.24
CA LEU A 5 0.78 -4.45 -1.70
C LEU A 5 0.78 -3.55 -0.46
N LEU A 6 1.36 -4.03 0.63
CA LEU A 6 1.53 -3.25 1.86
C LEU A 6 3.01 -3.14 2.22
N PRO A 7 3.68 -2.03 1.86
CA PRO A 7 5.05 -1.79 2.24
C PRO A 7 5.19 -1.66 3.76
N VAL A 8 6.20 -2.33 4.31
CA VAL A 8 6.52 -2.37 5.74
C VAL A 8 7.94 -1.88 5.95
N THR A 9 8.18 -1.14 7.02
CA THR A 9 9.52 -0.70 7.38
C THR A 9 9.74 -0.74 8.89
N VAL A 10 11.00 -0.60 9.31
CA VAL A 10 11.39 -0.45 10.71
C VAL A 10 12.08 0.88 10.87
N HIS A 11 11.58 1.69 11.81
CA HIS A 11 12.22 2.94 12.19
C HIS A 11 12.16 3.11 13.71
N ASN A 12 13.31 3.37 14.33
CA ASN A 12 13.45 3.52 15.79
C ASN A 12 12.81 2.35 16.58
N GLY A 13 13.09 1.11 16.15
CA GLY A 13 12.57 -0.12 16.77
C GLY A 13 11.06 -0.33 16.59
N LYS A 14 10.40 0.46 15.75
CA LYS A 14 8.96 0.37 15.49
C LYS A 14 8.71 -0.07 14.06
N ILE A 15 7.90 -1.11 13.91
CA ILE A 15 7.34 -1.52 12.63
C ILE A 15 6.28 -0.51 12.20
N MET A 16 6.37 -0.05 10.95
CA MET A 16 5.44 0.88 10.34
C MET A 16 4.95 0.34 8.99
N PHE A 17 3.71 0.68 8.65
CA PHE A 17 3.03 0.27 7.43
C PHE A 17 2.78 1.52 6.57
N LEU A 18 3.13 1.47 5.28
CA LEU A 18 2.82 2.55 4.35
C LEU A 18 1.37 2.40 3.89
N LEU A 19 0.51 3.33 4.29
CA LEU A 19 -0.85 3.41 3.76
C LEU A 19 -0.94 4.60 2.81
N GLY A 20 -1.71 4.44 1.74
CA GLY A 20 -2.07 5.50 0.82
C GLY A 20 -3.48 6.01 1.10
N ARG A 21 -3.72 7.31 0.87
CA ARG A 21 -5.02 7.95 1.01
C ARG A 21 -5.64 8.18 -0.36
N GLU A 22 -6.87 7.71 -0.54
CA GLU A 22 -7.64 7.97 -1.76
C GLU A 22 -7.89 9.47 -1.95
N HIS A 23 -7.80 9.91 -3.20
CA HIS A 23 -8.01 11.29 -3.56
C HIS A 23 -9.46 11.72 -3.32
N ASP A 24 -10.44 10.90 -3.66
CA ASP A 24 -11.85 11.33 -3.60
C ASP A 24 -12.44 11.07 -2.22
N GLU A 25 -12.30 9.85 -1.69
CA GLU A 25 -12.89 9.45 -0.42
C GLU A 25 -12.11 9.93 0.81
N LYS A 26 -10.85 10.35 0.63
CA LYS A 26 -9.93 10.74 1.70
C LYS A 26 -9.71 9.64 2.76
N GLN A 27 -9.95 8.39 2.39
CA GLN A 27 -9.77 7.21 3.24
C GLN A 27 -8.44 6.50 2.95
N TRP A 28 -7.93 5.75 3.92
CA TRP A 28 -6.64 5.06 3.83
C TRP A 28 -6.79 3.57 3.52
N SER A 29 -5.88 3.01 2.73
CA SER A 29 -5.73 1.56 2.50
C SER A 29 -4.31 1.19 2.11
N ASP A 30 -4.07 -0.09 1.82
CA ASP A 30 -2.90 -0.51 1.05
C ASP A 30 -3.03 -0.13 -0.44
N PHE A 31 -2.08 -0.59 -1.25
CA PHE A 31 -2.01 -0.29 -2.68
C PHE A 31 -2.54 -1.49 -3.47
N GLY A 32 -3.81 -1.49 -3.83
CA GLY A 32 -4.48 -2.68 -4.34
C GLY A 32 -5.91 -2.47 -4.79
N GLY A 33 -6.39 -3.43 -5.58
CA GLY A 33 -7.69 -3.33 -6.24
C GLY A 33 -8.26 -4.66 -6.70
N GLY A 34 -9.17 -4.55 -7.66
CA GLY A 34 -9.91 -5.67 -8.23
C GLY A 34 -9.11 -6.41 -9.28
N ARG A 35 -9.35 -7.71 -9.43
CA ARG A 35 -8.74 -8.50 -10.50
C ARG A 35 -9.23 -8.05 -11.87
N GLU A 36 -8.31 -7.87 -12.82
CA GLU A 36 -8.64 -7.71 -14.24
C GLU A 36 -8.42 -9.03 -15.01
N GLY A 37 -9.35 -9.38 -15.89
CA GLY A 37 -9.26 -10.58 -16.73
C GLY A 37 -8.96 -11.87 -15.95
N LYS A 38 -7.81 -12.49 -16.25
CA LYS A 38 -7.37 -13.78 -15.69
C LYS A 38 -6.19 -13.66 -14.71
N GLU A 39 -5.86 -12.46 -14.24
CA GLU A 39 -4.77 -12.23 -13.29
C GLU A 39 -4.88 -13.13 -12.04
N THR A 40 -3.76 -13.59 -11.53
CA THR A 40 -3.65 -14.09 -10.17
C THR A 40 -3.76 -12.93 -9.17
N ARG A 41 -4.05 -13.21 -7.89
CA ARG A 41 -4.08 -12.15 -6.86
C ARG A 41 -2.76 -11.39 -6.74
N TYR A 42 -1.64 -12.10 -6.95
CA TYR A 42 -0.32 -11.49 -6.90
C TYR A 42 -0.06 -10.59 -8.10
N GLU A 43 -0.45 -11.01 -9.31
CA GLU A 43 -0.37 -10.16 -10.51
C GLU A 43 -1.25 -8.91 -10.38
N THR A 44 -2.48 -9.06 -9.89
CA THR A 44 -3.36 -7.93 -9.57
C THR A 44 -2.68 -6.98 -8.57
N ALA A 45 -2.11 -7.50 -7.48
CA ALA A 45 -1.41 -6.66 -6.51
C ALA A 45 -0.23 -5.90 -7.13
N LEU A 46 0.54 -6.54 -8.04
CA LEU A 46 1.66 -5.89 -8.71
C LEU A 46 1.21 -4.80 -9.70
N ARG A 47 0.12 -5.02 -10.46
CA ARG A 47 -0.44 -4.02 -11.37
C ARG A 47 -0.96 -2.81 -10.58
N GLU A 48 -1.89 -3.05 -9.66
CA GLU A 48 -2.50 -2.02 -8.81
C GLU A 48 -1.44 -1.30 -7.99
N GLY A 49 -0.47 -2.04 -7.44
CA GLY A 49 0.66 -1.47 -6.72
C GLY A 49 1.49 -0.53 -7.57
N CYS A 50 1.83 -0.88 -8.81
CA CYS A 50 2.54 0.01 -9.74
C CYS A 50 1.73 1.29 -10.02
N GLU A 51 0.43 1.15 -10.27
CA GLU A 51 -0.50 2.25 -10.59
C GLU A 51 -0.66 3.20 -9.39
N GLU A 52 -1.08 2.69 -8.24
CA GLU A 52 -1.39 3.50 -7.06
C GLU A 52 -0.15 4.01 -6.31
N LEU A 53 1.01 3.34 -6.44
CA LEU A 53 2.29 3.88 -5.97
C LEU A 53 2.93 4.86 -6.98
N ASN A 54 2.30 5.12 -8.13
CA ASN A 54 2.83 5.95 -9.20
C ASN A 54 4.26 5.53 -9.63
N GLY A 55 4.55 4.22 -9.61
CA GLY A 55 5.87 3.68 -9.95
C GLY A 55 7.02 4.03 -8.98
N PHE A 56 6.75 4.56 -7.78
CA PHE A 56 7.80 4.95 -6.82
C PHE A 56 8.73 3.78 -6.42
N PHE A 57 8.22 2.54 -6.45
CA PHE A 57 9.00 1.32 -6.22
C PHE A 57 9.23 0.53 -7.51
N GLY A 58 9.11 1.19 -8.67
CA GLY A 58 9.15 0.56 -9.97
C GLY A 58 7.84 -0.09 -10.39
N CYS A 59 7.88 -0.72 -11.56
CA CYS A 59 6.76 -1.42 -12.17
C CYS A 59 7.24 -2.73 -12.82
N LYS A 60 6.29 -3.60 -13.20
CA LYS A 60 6.56 -4.88 -13.86
C LYS A 60 7.61 -5.70 -13.09
N ASN A 61 8.71 -6.06 -13.74
CA ASN A 61 9.75 -6.93 -13.18
C ASN A 61 10.47 -6.29 -11.98
N GLN A 62 10.65 -4.96 -11.97
CA GLN A 62 11.34 -4.29 -10.86
C GLN A 62 10.53 -4.41 -9.56
N LEU A 63 9.24 -4.07 -9.62
CA LEU A 63 8.35 -4.18 -8.46
C LEU A 63 8.19 -5.64 -8.04
N LYS A 64 8.06 -6.57 -9.00
CA LYS A 64 7.98 -8.00 -8.72
C LYS A 64 9.22 -8.50 -7.96
N SER A 65 10.43 -8.13 -8.39
CA SER A 65 11.66 -8.48 -7.69
C SER A 65 11.69 -7.89 -6.28
N ILE A 66 11.40 -6.59 -6.12
CA ILE A 66 11.38 -5.94 -4.80
C ILE A 66 10.42 -6.65 -3.85
N VAL A 67 9.18 -6.91 -4.28
CA VAL A 67 8.16 -7.56 -3.45
C VAL A 67 8.55 -9.00 -3.14
N LYS A 68 9.03 -9.76 -4.12
CA LYS A 68 9.40 -11.16 -3.93
C LYS A 68 10.60 -11.32 -3.00
N ASP A 69 11.64 -10.53 -3.22
CA ASP A 69 12.92 -10.66 -2.51
C ASP A 69 12.81 -10.13 -1.06
N ASN A 70 11.82 -9.28 -0.79
CA ASN A 70 11.58 -8.68 0.53
C ASN A 70 10.24 -9.11 1.14
N MET A 71 9.61 -10.18 0.65
CA MET A 71 8.32 -10.65 1.14
C MET A 71 8.41 -11.03 2.62
N LEU A 72 7.46 -10.54 3.42
CA LEU A 72 7.38 -10.83 4.85
C LEU A 72 6.24 -11.78 5.15
N LEU A 73 5.03 -11.44 4.68
CA LEU A 73 3.80 -12.17 4.98
C LEU A 73 2.75 -11.93 3.89
N GLU A 74 1.86 -12.90 3.72
CA GLU A 74 0.64 -12.75 2.94
C GLU A 74 -0.56 -12.80 3.89
N VAL A 75 -1.43 -11.78 3.85
CA VAL A 75 -2.62 -11.71 4.69
C VAL A 75 -3.87 -11.78 3.82
N ASN A 76 -4.62 -12.86 3.98
CA ASN A 76 -5.87 -13.09 3.24
C ASN A 76 -7.07 -12.83 4.13
N LYS A 77 -7.94 -11.90 3.71
CA LYS A 77 -9.20 -11.64 4.40
C LYS A 77 -10.29 -11.25 3.40
N ASN A 78 -11.46 -11.86 3.54
CA ASN A 78 -12.66 -11.54 2.75
C ASN A 78 -12.43 -11.56 1.22
N GLY A 79 -11.60 -12.49 0.73
CA GLY A 79 -11.30 -12.62 -0.70
C GLY A 79 -10.31 -11.59 -1.26
N PHE A 80 -9.68 -10.79 -0.39
CA PHE A 80 -8.58 -9.88 -0.69
C PHE A 80 -7.28 -10.40 -0.05
N THR A 81 -6.17 -10.36 -0.78
CA THR A 81 -4.84 -10.71 -0.26
C THR A 81 -3.95 -9.46 -0.25
N SER A 82 -3.45 -9.10 0.93
CA SER A 82 -2.42 -8.05 1.08
C SER A 82 -1.06 -8.72 1.23
N TYR A 83 -0.12 -8.39 0.34
CA TYR A 83 1.25 -8.88 0.32
C TYR A 83 2.15 -7.86 1.03
N LEU A 84 2.64 -8.25 2.21
CA LEU A 84 3.49 -7.41 3.05
C LEU A 84 4.95 -7.67 2.67
N PHE A 85 5.68 -6.61 2.37
CA PHE A 85 7.08 -6.68 2.00
C PHE A 85 7.87 -5.55 2.64
N PHE A 86 9.14 -5.80 2.94
CA PHE A 86 10.01 -4.81 3.55
C PHE A 86 10.51 -3.80 2.52
N ILE A 87 10.53 -2.53 2.92
CA ILE A 87 11.30 -1.48 2.25
C ILE A 87 12.08 -0.65 3.29
N PRO A 88 13.28 -0.14 2.94
CA PRO A 88 14.01 0.79 3.79
C PRO A 88 13.18 2.03 4.14
N TYR A 89 13.32 2.53 5.37
CA TYR A 89 12.59 3.71 5.81
C TYR A 89 13.09 4.95 5.06
N ASP A 90 12.16 5.68 4.45
CA ASP A 90 12.40 7.00 3.87
C ASP A 90 11.45 8.02 4.52
N PRO A 91 11.98 9.02 5.26
CA PRO A 91 11.16 10.07 5.87
C PRO A 91 10.59 11.06 4.85
N TYR A 92 11.19 11.17 3.65
CA TYR A 92 10.80 12.11 2.62
C TYR A 92 9.80 11.53 1.62
N LEU A 93 9.65 10.21 1.57
CA LEU A 93 8.69 9.52 0.70
C LEU A 93 7.27 10.13 0.73
N PRO A 94 6.65 10.44 1.89
CA PRO A 94 5.38 11.16 1.93
C PRO A 94 5.37 12.49 1.17
N SER A 95 6.44 13.27 1.29
CA SER A 95 6.57 14.57 0.64
C SER A 95 6.78 14.43 -0.86
N TYR A 96 7.64 13.50 -1.28
CA TYR A 96 7.86 13.21 -2.71
C TYR A 96 6.58 12.76 -3.39
N PHE A 97 5.84 11.85 -2.76
CA PHE A 97 4.58 11.34 -3.28
C PHE A 97 3.52 12.44 -3.41
N GLU A 98 3.34 13.26 -2.37
CA GLU A 98 2.36 14.36 -2.39
C GLU A 98 2.74 15.44 -3.42
N ASN A 99 4.02 15.75 -3.58
CA ASN A 99 4.49 16.69 -4.60
C ASN A 99 4.27 16.15 -6.02
N ASN A 100 4.54 14.87 -6.24
CA ASN A 100 4.24 14.19 -7.50
C ASN A 100 2.73 14.27 -7.80
N PHE A 101 1.87 13.94 -6.84
CA PHE A 101 0.42 14.03 -7.02
C PHE A 101 -0.03 15.45 -7.38
N LYS A 102 0.47 16.48 -6.69
CA LYS A 102 0.14 17.89 -6.99
C LYS A 102 0.50 18.28 -8.42
N LEU A 103 1.71 17.91 -8.87
CA LEU A 103 2.16 18.17 -10.24
C LEU A 103 1.27 17.46 -11.26
N MET A 104 0.99 16.18 -11.03
CA MET A 104 0.20 15.35 -11.95
C MET A 104 -1.24 15.84 -12.04
N LYS A 105 -1.85 16.22 -10.91
CA LYS A 105 -3.17 16.85 -10.90
C LYS A 105 -3.20 18.19 -11.64
N GLN A 106 -2.14 18.99 -11.52
CA GLN A 106 -2.04 20.28 -12.21
C GLN A 106 -1.86 20.11 -13.73
N ARG A 107 -1.03 19.15 -14.16
CA ARG A 107 -0.69 18.95 -15.59
C ARG A 107 -1.68 18.06 -16.33
N PHE A 108 -2.24 17.08 -15.64
CA PHE A 108 -3.04 16.00 -16.20
C PHE A 108 -4.33 15.75 -15.40
N PRO A 109 -5.15 16.79 -15.11
CA PRO A 109 -6.34 16.67 -14.27
C PRO A 109 -7.34 15.63 -14.79
N GLN A 110 -7.41 15.44 -16.12
CA GLN A 110 -8.32 14.49 -16.75
C GLN A 110 -7.96 13.01 -16.53
N HIS A 111 -6.74 12.73 -16.05
CA HIS A 111 -6.24 11.38 -15.80
C HIS A 111 -6.25 10.99 -14.31
N VAL A 112 -6.45 11.96 -13.41
CA VAL A 112 -6.55 11.69 -11.97
C VAL A 112 -7.78 10.81 -11.70
N GLY A 113 -7.56 9.67 -11.04
CA GLY A 113 -8.61 8.73 -10.68
C GLY A 113 -9.14 7.90 -11.86
N LYS A 114 -8.45 7.90 -13.02
CA LYS A 114 -8.85 7.11 -14.18
C LYS A 114 -7.85 5.99 -14.45
N HIS A 115 -8.36 4.77 -14.56
CA HIS A 115 -7.55 3.57 -14.84
C HIS A 115 -6.38 3.40 -13.85
N GLY A 116 -6.63 3.56 -12.54
CA GLY A 116 -5.59 3.40 -11.50
C GLY A 116 -4.64 4.59 -11.37
N MET A 117 -4.64 5.55 -12.31
CA MET A 117 -3.67 6.64 -12.31
C MET A 117 -4.00 7.70 -11.25
N PHE A 118 -3.03 7.95 -10.37
CA PHE A 118 -3.09 9.00 -9.36
C PHE A 118 -4.32 8.90 -8.44
N GLU A 119 -4.82 7.70 -8.16
CA GLU A 119 -5.95 7.49 -7.25
C GLU A 119 -5.61 7.92 -5.82
N LYS A 120 -4.34 7.75 -5.41
CA LYS A 120 -3.87 8.16 -4.08
C LYS A 120 -3.21 9.52 -4.10
N ASP A 121 -3.58 10.38 -3.15
CA ASP A 121 -3.07 11.76 -3.07
C ASP A 121 -2.00 11.96 -1.99
N LYS A 122 -1.91 11.03 -1.02
CA LYS A 122 -0.92 11.04 0.07
C LYS A 122 -0.53 9.63 0.46
N VAL A 123 0.71 9.45 0.91
CA VAL A 123 1.15 8.24 1.63
C VAL A 123 1.69 8.61 3.00
N ARG A 124 1.53 7.74 3.99
CA ARG A 124 2.07 7.94 5.34
C ARG A 124 2.46 6.62 5.98
N TRP A 125 3.51 6.69 6.78
CA TRP A 125 3.94 5.60 7.65
C TRP A 125 3.10 5.55 8.93
N PHE A 126 2.40 4.44 9.15
CA PHE A 126 1.61 4.20 10.35
C PHE A 126 2.26 3.14 11.23
N THR A 127 2.54 3.47 12.48
CA THR A 127 2.76 2.43 13.50
C THR A 127 1.46 1.65 13.72
N SER A 128 1.54 0.43 14.29
CA SER A 128 0.33 -0.31 14.68
C SER A 128 -0.60 0.50 15.57
N TYR A 129 -0.05 1.31 16.48
CA TYR A 129 -0.83 2.19 17.35
C TYR A 129 -1.59 3.25 16.55
N ASN A 130 -0.89 3.96 15.65
CA ASN A 130 -1.51 4.99 14.81
C ASN A 130 -2.54 4.39 13.84
N ALA A 131 -2.27 3.21 13.28
CA ALA A 131 -3.19 2.50 12.40
C ALA A 131 -4.51 2.15 13.13
N ARG A 132 -4.44 1.60 14.36
CA ARG A 132 -5.64 1.31 15.17
C ARG A 132 -6.43 2.58 15.48
N ARG A 133 -5.76 3.67 15.87
CA ARG A 133 -6.44 4.95 16.15
C ARG A 133 -7.05 5.60 14.90
N ASN A 134 -6.50 5.33 13.72
CA ASN A 134 -6.98 5.86 12.44
C ASN A 134 -8.04 4.97 11.77
N MET A 135 -8.47 3.86 12.38
CA MET A 135 -9.34 2.85 11.73
C MET A 135 -10.64 3.41 11.14
N LYS A 136 -11.22 4.47 11.74
CA LYS A 136 -12.42 5.15 11.21
C LYS A 136 -12.18 5.81 9.84
N ASN A 137 -10.94 6.23 9.57
CA ASN A 137 -10.54 6.84 8.29
C ASN A 137 -9.96 5.81 7.31
N VAL A 138 -9.93 4.52 7.67
CA VAL A 138 -9.53 3.44 6.76
C VAL A 138 -10.75 3.02 5.94
N ARG A 139 -10.55 2.68 4.66
CA ARG A 139 -11.62 2.23 3.76
C ARG A 139 -12.41 1.08 4.39
N PRO A 140 -13.75 1.10 4.38
CA PRO A 140 -14.58 0.11 5.09
C PRO A 140 -14.19 -1.35 4.83
N PHE A 141 -13.96 -1.74 3.58
CA PHE A 141 -13.55 -3.11 3.24
C PHE A 141 -12.17 -3.46 3.84
N TYR A 142 -11.23 -2.51 3.77
CA TYR A 142 -9.84 -2.71 4.17
C TYR A 142 -9.65 -2.74 5.70
N ARG A 143 -10.58 -2.19 6.48
CA ARG A 143 -10.53 -2.25 7.97
C ARG A 143 -10.36 -3.68 8.48
N SER A 144 -11.05 -4.64 7.85
CA SER A 144 -10.97 -6.06 8.23
C SER A 144 -9.61 -6.68 7.90
N VAL A 145 -9.03 -6.32 6.74
CA VAL A 145 -7.70 -6.75 6.29
C VAL A 145 -6.63 -6.16 7.21
N LEU A 146 -6.67 -4.84 7.44
CA LEU A 146 -5.72 -4.15 8.31
C LEU A 146 -5.76 -4.68 9.75
N ASN A 147 -6.94 -4.98 10.29
CA ASN A 147 -7.02 -5.62 11.61
C ASN A 147 -6.30 -6.97 11.63
N GLU A 148 -6.41 -7.77 10.57
CA GLU A 148 -5.72 -9.06 10.45
C GLU A 148 -4.20 -8.89 10.32
N VAL A 149 -3.74 -7.93 9.51
CA VAL A 149 -2.33 -7.52 9.46
C VAL A 149 -1.81 -7.17 10.86
N LEU A 150 -2.54 -6.35 11.60
CA LEU A 150 -2.13 -5.86 12.90
C LEU A 150 -2.17 -6.93 14.01
N LYS A 151 -2.83 -8.07 13.82
CA LYS A 151 -2.72 -9.24 14.71
C LYS A 151 -1.40 -9.97 14.49
N ASN A 152 -0.88 -9.97 13.27
CA ASN A 152 0.38 -10.62 12.90
C ASN A 152 1.63 -9.80 13.30
N GLN A 153 1.47 -8.70 14.04
CA GLN A 153 2.59 -7.86 14.48
C GLN A 153 3.66 -8.64 15.27
N GLY A 154 3.27 -9.64 16.06
CA GLY A 154 4.22 -10.48 16.79
C GLY A 154 5.14 -11.28 15.86
N ILE A 155 4.62 -11.76 14.73
CA ILE A 155 5.40 -12.47 13.70
C ILE A 155 6.33 -11.49 13.00
N LEU A 156 5.81 -10.33 12.57
CA LEU A 156 6.62 -9.29 11.93
C LEU A 156 7.78 -8.82 12.81
N LYS A 157 7.58 -8.71 14.12
CA LYS A 157 8.66 -8.41 15.06
C LYS A 157 9.76 -9.46 14.99
N LYS A 158 9.44 -10.75 15.07
CA LYS A 158 10.44 -11.84 14.99
C LYS A 158 11.22 -11.87 13.67
N ILE A 159 10.61 -11.40 12.57
CA ILE A 159 11.26 -11.37 11.26
C ILE A 159 12.20 -10.16 11.14
N LEU A 160 11.83 -9.01 11.72
CA LEU A 160 12.45 -7.72 11.44
C LEU A 160 13.29 -7.14 12.59
N LEU A 161 13.15 -7.65 13.82
CA LEU A 161 13.77 -7.16 15.06
C LEU A 161 14.32 -8.31 15.90
#